data_AF-A0A938BMV2-F1
#
_entry.id   AF-A0A938BMV2-F1
#
_cell.length_a   1.000
_cell.length_b   1.000
_cell.length_c   1.000
_cell.angle_alpha   90.00
_cell.angle_beta   90.00
_cell.angle_gamma   90.00
#
_symmetry.space_group_name_H-M   'P 1'
#
loop_
_entity.id
_entity.type
_entity.pdbx_description
1 polymer ?
#
loop_
_entity_poly.entity_id
_entity_poly.type
_entity_poly.pdbx_seq_one_letter_code
_entity_poly.pdbx_strand_id
1 'polypeptide(L)'
;MWHLRPADDQLVRQVAAEVDLPIPVARALVARGFGSAAAVSEFLGLRDGLKGFEWPLEAPSIRKAAARIRQAVDAGERIGLYGDYDCDGVTSAAILYRYLSRGLKADVYPRLPDRFKDGYGVHPQAVDQLHAQGCKVILTCDNGISAHGAAARAQDLAMDMIVTDHHTVGSTLPAAYALVHPQIEFPAFKDLCGAGVAFLLCIALEGGLSERLESFLDLVAMGTIADVVPLSGVNRAIVWAGLERMRRDAVHPGTRALAEVASVNLAKIGTRDLAFSLCPRLNAAGRLETPD
;
A
#
# COMPACT_ATOMS: atom_id res chain seq x y z
N MET A 1 -29.73 -13.93 13.44
CA MET A 1 -30.87 -13.13 12.93
C MET A 1 -30.62 -12.84 11.45
N TRP A 2 -31.57 -13.10 10.56
CA TRP A 2 -31.44 -12.80 9.13
C TRP A 2 -32.01 -11.41 8.87
N HIS A 3 -31.22 -10.53 8.25
CA HIS A 3 -31.65 -9.17 7.92
C HIS A 3 -31.50 -8.90 6.43
N LEU A 4 -32.62 -8.62 5.76
CA LEU A 4 -32.59 -8.11 4.40
C LEU A 4 -32.28 -6.61 4.45
N ARG A 5 -31.22 -6.19 3.75
CA ARG A 5 -30.92 -4.76 3.61
C ARG A 5 -31.98 -4.10 2.72
N PRO A 6 -32.57 -2.96 3.14
CA PRO A 6 -33.52 -2.24 2.32
C PRO A 6 -32.83 -1.63 1.09
N ALA A 7 -33.59 -1.46 0.01
CA ALA A 7 -33.17 -0.74 -1.19
C ALA A 7 -34.39 -0.03 -1.77
N ASP A 8 -34.22 1.22 -2.20
CA ASP A 8 -35.28 2.00 -2.84
C ASP A 8 -35.62 1.40 -4.21
N ASP A 9 -36.85 0.94 -4.39
CA ASP A 9 -37.32 0.29 -5.61
C ASP A 9 -37.29 1.19 -6.85
N GLN A 10 -37.50 2.50 -6.67
CA GLN A 10 -37.43 3.46 -7.75
C GLN A 10 -35.98 3.64 -8.20
N LEU A 11 -35.06 3.81 -7.25
CA LEU A 11 -33.63 3.90 -7.53
C LEU A 11 -33.10 2.60 -8.18
N VAL A 12 -33.56 1.44 -7.72
CA VAL A 12 -33.19 0.14 -8.32
C VAL A 12 -33.58 0.05 -9.79
N ARG A 13 -34.82 0.47 -10.15
CA ARG A 13 -35.27 0.47 -11.54
C ARG A 13 -34.49 1.47 -12.38
N GLN A 14 -34.19 2.64 -11.83
CA GLN A 14 -33.38 3.66 -12.49
C GLN A 14 -31.97 3.14 -12.80
N VAL A 15 -31.25 2.62 -11.79
CA VAL A 15 -29.91 2.04 -11.95
C VAL A 15 -29.92 0.88 -12.94
N ALA A 16 -30.91 0.00 -12.87
CA ALA A 16 -31.03 -1.15 -13.78
C ALA A 16 -31.17 -0.71 -15.24
N ALA A 17 -31.96 0.33 -15.51
CA ALA A 17 -32.19 0.83 -16.85
C ALA A 17 -30.99 1.64 -17.39
N GLU A 18 -30.41 2.53 -16.59
CA GLU A 18 -29.33 3.42 -17.03
C GLU A 18 -27.98 2.71 -17.20
N VAL A 19 -27.70 1.68 -16.41
CA VAL A 19 -26.43 0.92 -16.44
C VAL A 19 -26.58 -0.44 -17.15
N ASP A 20 -27.77 -0.76 -17.65
CA ASP A 20 -28.11 -2.06 -18.27
C ASP A 20 -27.76 -3.26 -17.38
N LEU A 21 -28.36 -3.28 -16.18
CA LEU A 21 -28.14 -4.34 -15.19
C LEU A 21 -29.44 -5.11 -14.87
N PRO A 22 -29.35 -6.44 -14.64
CA PRO A 22 -30.47 -7.18 -14.10
C PRO A 22 -30.93 -6.60 -12.75
N ILE A 23 -32.25 -6.50 -12.54
CA ILE A 23 -32.86 -5.95 -11.31
C ILE A 23 -32.25 -6.52 -10.01
N PRO A 24 -31.98 -7.84 -9.89
CA PRO A 24 -31.35 -8.38 -8.68
C PRO A 24 -29.94 -7.81 -8.42
N VAL A 25 -29.17 -7.55 -9.47
CA VAL A 25 -27.82 -6.97 -9.38
C VAL A 25 -27.91 -5.50 -8.97
N ALA A 26 -28.77 -4.72 -9.63
CA ALA A 26 -29.02 -3.32 -9.27
C ALA A 26 -29.49 -3.19 -7.82
N ARG A 27 -30.42 -4.04 -7.37
CA ARG A 27 -30.87 -4.09 -5.97
C ARG A 27 -29.73 -4.38 -5.00
N ALA A 28 -28.87 -5.33 -5.33
CA ALA A 28 -27.75 -5.70 -4.50
C ALA A 28 -26.70 -4.57 -4.39
N LEU A 29 -26.59 -3.70 -5.40
CA LEU A 29 -25.74 -2.51 -5.39
C LEU A 29 -26.39 -1.37 -4.60
N VAL A 30 -27.66 -1.04 -4.86
CA VAL A 30 -28.39 -0.01 -4.11
C VAL A 30 -28.44 -0.35 -2.61
N ALA A 31 -28.69 -1.60 -2.25
CA ALA A 31 -28.67 -2.08 -0.86
C ALA A 31 -27.28 -2.00 -0.19
N ARG A 32 -26.21 -1.79 -0.97
CA ARG A 32 -24.83 -1.59 -0.50
C ARG A 32 -24.43 -0.10 -0.45
N GLY A 33 -25.35 0.81 -0.78
CA GLY A 33 -25.14 2.26 -0.68
C GLY A 33 -24.81 2.96 -1.99
N PHE A 34 -24.90 2.28 -3.14
CA PHE A 34 -24.76 2.95 -4.44
C PHE A 34 -26.02 3.76 -4.74
N GLY A 35 -25.93 5.07 -4.54
CA GLY A 35 -27.07 5.99 -4.57
C GLY A 35 -27.48 6.51 -5.95
N SER A 36 -26.75 6.14 -7.02
CA SER A 36 -27.02 6.62 -8.39
C SER A 36 -26.47 5.66 -9.45
N ALA A 37 -26.98 5.77 -10.67
CA ALA A 37 -26.43 5.06 -11.82
C ALA A 37 -24.97 5.44 -12.07
N ALA A 38 -24.61 6.73 -11.93
CA ALA A 38 -23.23 7.20 -12.04
C ALA A 38 -22.29 6.50 -11.06
N ALA A 39 -22.68 6.38 -9.77
CA ALA A 39 -21.87 5.69 -8.77
C ALA A 39 -21.70 4.19 -9.08
N VAL A 40 -22.71 3.55 -9.67
CA VAL A 40 -22.61 2.15 -10.11
C VAL A 40 -21.70 2.02 -11.33
N SER A 41 -21.86 2.88 -12.34
CA SER A 41 -21.01 2.89 -13.52
C SER A 41 -19.55 3.13 -13.16
N GLU A 42 -19.27 4.07 -12.25
CA GLU A 42 -17.93 4.29 -11.70
C GLU A 42 -17.38 3.01 -11.04
N PHE A 43 -18.14 2.39 -10.15
CA PHE A 43 -17.72 1.16 -9.46
C PHE A 43 -17.43 -0.02 -10.40
N LEU A 44 -18.22 -0.15 -11.47
CA LEU A 44 -18.01 -1.17 -12.49
C LEU A 44 -16.81 -0.82 -13.39
N GLY A 45 -16.62 0.47 -13.69
CA GLY A 45 -15.51 1.01 -14.46
C GLY A 45 -14.14 0.85 -13.78
N LEU A 46 -14.08 0.62 -12.46
CA LEU A 46 -12.83 0.28 -11.75
C LEU A 46 -12.15 -0.99 -12.29
N ARG A 47 -12.82 -1.76 -13.15
CA ARG A 47 -12.23 -2.89 -13.90
C ARG A 47 -11.27 -2.43 -15.01
N ASP A 48 -11.31 -1.17 -15.40
CA ASP A 48 -10.38 -0.58 -16.36
C ASP A 48 -9.02 -0.23 -15.72
N GLY A 49 -8.85 -0.56 -14.43
CA GLY A 49 -7.61 -0.39 -13.69
C GLY A 49 -7.42 1.05 -13.20
N LEU A 50 -6.19 1.54 -13.25
CA LEU A 50 -5.78 2.82 -12.66
C LEU A 50 -5.91 4.02 -13.61
N LYS A 51 -6.43 3.81 -14.81
CA LYS A 51 -6.58 4.88 -15.80
C LYS A 51 -7.55 5.95 -15.29
N GLY A 52 -7.11 7.21 -15.30
CA GLY A 52 -7.95 8.35 -14.94
C GLY A 52 -8.01 8.68 -13.45
N PHE A 53 -7.28 7.96 -12.59
CA PHE A 53 -7.16 8.35 -11.18
C PHE A 53 -6.34 9.64 -11.03
N GLU A 54 -6.90 10.61 -10.32
CA GLU A 54 -6.20 11.82 -9.89
C GLU A 54 -5.41 11.52 -8.60
N TRP A 55 -4.14 11.16 -8.77
CA TRP A 55 -3.24 10.92 -7.65
C TRP A 55 -2.94 12.22 -6.90
N PRO A 56 -2.89 12.22 -5.55
CA PRO A 56 -2.79 13.45 -4.78
C PRO A 56 -1.34 13.94 -4.63
N LEU A 57 -0.63 14.06 -5.75
CA LEU A 57 0.81 14.34 -5.79
C LEU A 57 1.17 15.73 -5.24
N GLU A 58 0.18 16.63 -5.20
CA GLU A 58 0.34 18.01 -4.76
C GLU A 58 0.23 18.20 -3.25
N ALA A 59 -0.12 17.16 -2.48
CA ALA A 59 -0.28 17.37 -1.05
C ALA A 59 1.06 17.63 -0.35
N PRO A 60 1.05 18.49 0.69
CA PRO A 60 2.27 18.93 1.36
C PRO A 60 3.14 17.78 1.87
N SER A 61 2.53 16.76 2.52
CA SER A 61 3.28 15.62 3.07
C SER A 61 4.03 14.82 1.99
N ILE A 62 3.35 14.50 0.89
CA ILE A 62 3.92 13.76 -0.25
C ILE A 62 5.02 14.56 -0.92
N ARG A 63 4.78 15.85 -1.21
CA ARG A 63 5.80 16.71 -1.83
C ARG A 63 7.04 16.82 -0.96
N LYS A 64 6.86 17.02 0.35
CA LYS A 64 7.96 17.13 1.31
C LYS A 64 8.76 15.82 1.38
N ALA A 65 8.09 14.67 1.46
CA ALA A 65 8.73 13.36 1.45
C ALA A 65 9.50 13.10 0.15
N ALA A 66 8.85 13.29 -1.00
CA ALA A 66 9.45 13.04 -2.31
C ALA A 66 10.65 13.96 -2.58
N ALA A 67 10.56 15.24 -2.22
CA ALA A 67 11.68 16.17 -2.35
C ALA A 67 12.89 15.75 -1.51
N ARG A 68 12.67 15.33 -0.27
CA ARG A 68 13.76 14.90 0.62
C ARG A 68 14.42 13.60 0.17
N ILE A 69 13.62 12.66 -0.34
CA ILE A 69 14.13 11.43 -0.94
C ILE A 69 14.97 11.74 -2.18
N ARG A 70 14.50 12.60 -3.09
CA ARG A 70 15.30 13.03 -4.26
C ARG A 70 16.62 13.67 -3.84
N GLN A 71 16.59 14.55 -2.85
CA GLN A 71 17.80 15.16 -2.29
C GLN A 71 18.77 14.09 -1.77
N ALA A 72 18.28 13.06 -1.06
CA ALA A 72 19.14 11.96 -0.59
C ALA A 72 19.78 11.21 -1.76
N VAL A 73 18.99 10.91 -2.81
CA VAL A 73 19.51 10.24 -4.02
C VAL A 73 20.58 11.09 -4.71
N ASP A 74 20.31 12.38 -4.93
CA ASP A 74 21.22 13.28 -5.63
C ASP A 74 22.51 13.53 -4.84
N ALA A 75 22.42 13.56 -3.51
CA ALA A 75 23.57 13.73 -2.62
C ALA A 75 24.32 12.43 -2.31
N GLY A 76 23.85 11.27 -2.80
CA GLY A 76 24.43 9.97 -2.48
C GLY A 76 24.28 9.59 -1.00
N GLU A 77 23.29 10.13 -0.31
CA GLU A 77 22.98 9.79 1.07
C GLU A 77 22.35 8.40 1.15
N ARG A 78 22.79 7.60 2.12
CA ARG A 78 22.19 6.31 2.41
C ARG A 78 20.80 6.48 3.05
N ILE A 79 19.81 5.80 2.47
CA ILE A 79 18.44 5.76 2.95
C ILE A 79 18.23 4.45 3.71
N GLY A 80 17.91 4.53 4.99
CA GLY A 80 17.45 3.39 5.80
C GLY A 80 15.97 3.14 5.53
N LEU A 81 15.63 2.04 4.86
CA LEU A 81 14.25 1.63 4.62
C LEU A 81 13.79 0.69 5.73
N TYR A 82 12.84 1.12 6.54
CA TYR A 82 12.33 0.35 7.68
C TYR A 82 10.90 -0.11 7.43
N GLY A 83 10.70 -1.40 7.15
CA GLY A 83 9.38 -1.97 6.88
C GLY A 83 8.71 -2.56 8.11
N ASP A 84 7.61 -3.28 7.89
CA ASP A 84 6.99 -4.18 8.88
C ASP A 84 7.09 -5.65 8.44
N TYR A 85 6.93 -6.58 9.37
CA TYR A 85 7.19 -8.01 9.18
C TYR A 85 6.04 -8.76 8.50
N ASP A 86 4.87 -8.16 8.40
CA ASP A 86 3.71 -8.81 7.78
C ASP A 86 3.72 -8.65 6.25
N CYS A 87 2.75 -9.25 5.57
CA CYS A 87 2.70 -9.26 4.11
C CYS A 87 2.56 -7.84 3.52
N ASP A 88 1.87 -6.92 4.19
CA ASP A 88 1.75 -5.54 3.70
C ASP A 88 3.08 -4.80 3.90
N GLY A 89 3.70 -4.92 5.07
CA GLY A 89 5.01 -4.35 5.35
C GLY A 89 6.12 -4.88 4.44
N VAL A 90 6.18 -6.20 4.23
CA VAL A 90 7.18 -6.85 3.36
C VAL A 90 6.98 -6.43 1.90
N THR A 91 5.74 -6.37 1.42
CA THR A 91 5.48 -5.92 0.04
C THR A 91 5.75 -4.43 -0.13
N SER A 92 5.44 -3.60 0.86
CA SER A 92 5.80 -2.18 0.92
C SER A 92 7.31 -1.97 0.81
N ALA A 93 8.07 -2.69 1.63
CA ALA A 93 9.53 -2.64 1.63
C ALA A 93 10.10 -3.12 0.29
N ALA A 94 9.55 -4.19 -0.29
CA ALA A 94 9.98 -4.68 -1.60
C ALA A 94 9.74 -3.66 -2.72
N ILE A 95 8.58 -2.98 -2.72
CA ILE A 95 8.25 -1.92 -3.69
C ILE A 95 9.25 -0.77 -3.59
N LEU A 96 9.41 -0.19 -2.39
CA LEU A 96 10.30 0.95 -2.17
C LEU A 96 11.75 0.58 -2.40
N TYR A 97 12.22 -0.56 -1.91
CA TYR A 97 13.59 -1.02 -2.11
C TYR A 97 13.90 -1.15 -3.61
N ARG A 98 13.04 -1.84 -4.37
CA ARG A 98 13.27 -2.03 -5.82
C ARG A 98 13.22 -0.71 -6.57
N TYR A 99 12.23 0.13 -6.27
CA TYR A 99 12.10 1.44 -6.92
C TYR A 99 13.32 2.34 -6.64
N LEU A 100 13.70 2.50 -5.38
CA LEU A 100 14.81 3.36 -4.99
C LEU A 100 16.16 2.80 -5.46
N SER A 101 16.46 1.52 -5.19
CA SER A 101 17.77 0.94 -5.51
C SER A 101 17.97 0.63 -7.00
N ARG A 102 16.93 0.20 -7.73
CA ARG A 102 17.05 -0.18 -9.15
C ARG A 102 16.53 0.90 -10.08
N GLY A 103 15.46 1.59 -9.69
CA GLY A 103 14.86 2.67 -10.47
C GLY A 103 15.61 3.98 -10.36
N LEU A 104 15.99 4.38 -9.14
CA LEU A 104 16.73 5.63 -8.87
C LEU A 104 18.23 5.43 -8.59
N LYS A 105 18.69 4.18 -8.44
CA LYS A 105 20.09 3.85 -8.10
C LYS A 105 20.55 4.44 -6.76
N ALA A 106 19.62 4.62 -5.82
CA ALA A 106 19.91 5.10 -4.48
C ALA A 106 20.67 4.05 -3.65
N ASP A 107 21.50 4.49 -2.70
CA ASP A 107 22.05 3.62 -1.65
C ASP A 107 20.96 3.38 -0.58
N VAL A 108 20.42 2.16 -0.54
CA VAL A 108 19.31 1.79 0.33
C VAL A 108 19.74 0.65 1.24
N TYR A 109 19.61 0.87 2.56
CA TYR A 109 19.79 -0.16 3.57
C TYR A 109 18.41 -0.63 4.06
N PRO A 110 17.91 -1.78 3.58
CA PRO A 110 16.63 -2.31 4.02
C PRO A 110 16.75 -2.95 5.41
N ARG A 111 15.70 -2.80 6.20
CA ARG A 111 15.54 -3.46 7.48
C ARG A 111 14.07 -3.77 7.73
N LEU A 112 13.81 -4.98 8.21
CA LEU A 112 12.53 -5.36 8.77
C LEU A 112 12.71 -5.61 10.29
N PRO A 113 11.71 -5.28 11.12
CA PRO A 113 11.78 -5.55 12.55
C PRO A 113 11.77 -7.05 12.84
N ASP A 114 12.59 -7.48 13.79
CA ASP A 114 12.43 -8.80 14.41
C ASP A 114 11.31 -8.69 15.46
N ARG A 115 10.14 -9.26 15.18
CA ARG A 115 8.98 -9.16 16.08
C ARG A 115 9.28 -9.62 17.52
N PHE A 116 10.16 -10.59 17.70
CA PHE A 116 10.47 -11.15 19.01
C PHE A 116 11.49 -10.32 19.79
N LYS A 117 12.41 -9.64 19.09
CA LYS A 117 13.45 -8.81 19.72
C LYS A 117 13.10 -7.33 19.77
N ASP A 118 12.63 -6.81 18.65
CA ASP A 118 12.36 -5.39 18.43
C ASP A 118 10.91 -5.02 18.81
N GLY A 119 9.98 -5.97 18.77
CA GLY A 119 8.54 -5.70 18.99
C GLY A 119 7.87 -5.12 17.75
N TYR A 120 6.79 -4.35 17.94
CA TYR A 120 6.04 -3.73 16.84
C TYR A 120 6.36 -2.24 16.71
N GLY A 121 6.60 -1.80 15.48
CA GLY A 121 6.85 -0.41 15.13
C GLY A 121 8.32 0.01 15.18
N VAL A 122 8.54 1.33 15.11
CA VAL A 122 9.88 1.91 15.06
C VAL A 122 10.27 2.44 16.44
N HIS A 123 11.32 1.86 17.01
CA HIS A 123 11.87 2.24 18.31
C HIS A 123 13.17 3.05 18.18
N PRO A 124 13.56 3.85 19.19
CA PRO A 124 14.82 4.61 19.18
C PRO A 124 16.06 3.75 18.87
N GLN A 125 16.09 2.50 19.34
CA GLN A 125 17.19 1.57 19.06
C GLN A 125 17.34 1.24 17.57
N ALA A 126 16.23 1.15 16.83
CA ALA A 126 16.28 0.96 15.39
C ALA A 126 16.91 2.18 14.68
N VAL A 127 16.61 3.39 15.17
CA VAL A 127 17.23 4.64 14.67
C VAL A 127 18.73 4.63 14.92
N ASP A 128 19.18 4.25 16.13
CA ASP A 128 20.61 4.12 16.45
C ASP A 128 21.32 3.13 15.51
N GLN A 129 20.67 2.01 15.21
CA GLN A 129 21.22 0.99 14.32
C GLN A 129 21.29 1.48 12.87
N LEU A 130 20.26 2.17 12.36
CA LEU A 130 20.28 2.77 11.03
C LEU A 130 21.34 3.89 10.93
N HIS A 131 21.49 4.70 11.97
CA HIS A 131 22.55 5.71 12.06
C HIS A 131 23.95 5.07 12.01
N ALA A 132 24.16 3.98 12.74
CA ALA A 132 25.42 3.22 12.73
C ALA A 132 25.75 2.64 11.35
N GLN A 133 24.75 2.37 10.52
CA GLN A 133 24.91 1.96 9.12
C GLN A 133 25.17 3.13 8.16
N GLY A 134 25.27 4.37 8.68
CA GLY A 134 25.54 5.57 7.91
C GLY A 134 24.31 6.18 7.24
N CYS A 135 23.09 5.76 7.61
CA CYS A 135 21.87 6.33 7.04
C CYS A 135 21.71 7.80 7.45
N LYS A 136 21.24 8.64 6.52
CA LYS A 136 20.89 10.06 6.78
C LYS A 136 19.38 10.31 6.71
N VAL A 137 18.68 9.45 5.99
CA VAL A 137 17.22 9.43 5.90
C VAL A 137 16.72 8.10 6.40
N ILE A 138 15.67 8.11 7.22
CA ILE A 138 14.88 6.93 7.56
C ILE A 138 13.58 7.04 6.79
N LEU A 139 13.27 6.06 5.95
CA LEU A 139 11.98 5.92 5.28
C LEU A 139 11.26 4.73 5.90
N THR A 140 10.21 4.98 6.67
CA THR A 140 9.36 3.88 7.15
C THR A 140 8.37 3.46 6.08
N CYS A 141 7.94 2.21 6.11
CA CYS A 141 6.80 1.75 5.33
C CYS A 141 5.95 0.78 6.15
N ASP A 142 4.64 1.00 6.09
CA ASP A 142 3.64 0.27 6.86
C ASP A 142 3.78 0.36 8.39
N ASN A 143 4.51 1.37 8.87
CA ASN A 143 4.60 1.69 10.28
C ASN A 143 5.10 3.12 10.51
N GLY A 144 5.12 3.55 11.76
CA GLY A 144 5.73 4.80 12.19
C GLY A 144 4.75 5.87 12.66
N ILE A 145 3.44 5.73 12.44
CA ILE A 145 2.42 6.74 12.85
C ILE A 145 2.42 7.01 14.36
N SER A 146 2.89 6.06 15.17
CA SER A 146 3.00 6.18 16.63
C SER A 146 4.46 6.26 17.13
N ALA A 147 5.44 6.40 16.23
CA ALA A 147 6.87 6.30 16.56
C ALA A 147 7.48 7.59 17.12
N HIS A 148 6.85 8.16 18.16
CA HIS A 148 7.28 9.43 18.78
C HIS A 148 8.74 9.40 19.25
N GLY A 149 9.12 8.35 19.97
CA GLY A 149 10.49 8.20 20.49
C GLY A 149 11.52 8.05 19.37
N ALA A 150 11.20 7.31 18.31
CA ALA A 150 12.09 7.16 17.16
C ALA A 150 12.25 8.49 16.40
N ALA A 151 11.16 9.24 16.19
CA ALA A 151 11.23 10.55 15.55
C ALA A 151 12.09 11.54 16.34
N ALA A 152 11.92 11.61 17.67
CA ALA A 152 12.78 12.41 18.55
C ALA A 152 14.25 11.97 18.46
N ARG A 153 14.49 10.65 18.50
CA ARG A 153 15.86 10.11 18.39
C ARG A 153 16.51 10.41 17.04
N ALA A 154 15.75 10.38 15.94
CA ALA A 154 16.23 10.73 14.61
C ALA A 154 16.67 12.20 14.57
N GLN A 155 15.90 13.10 15.18
CA GLN A 155 16.27 14.51 15.32
C GLN A 155 17.56 14.69 16.14
N ASP A 156 17.71 14.00 17.27
CA ASP A 156 18.93 14.04 18.09
C ASP A 156 20.19 13.63 17.32
N LEU A 157 20.03 12.71 16.34
CA LEU A 157 21.10 12.19 15.49
C LEU A 157 21.21 12.93 14.15
N ALA A 158 20.46 14.02 13.96
CA ALA A 158 20.39 14.78 12.71
C ALA A 158 20.07 13.89 11.48
N MET A 159 19.13 12.95 11.65
CA MET A 159 18.55 12.13 10.59
C MET A 159 17.14 12.62 10.28
N ASP A 160 16.78 12.64 9.00
CA ASP A 160 15.42 12.96 8.58
C ASP A 160 14.56 11.69 8.53
N MET A 161 13.56 11.60 9.40
CA MET A 161 12.60 10.50 9.39
C MET A 161 11.37 10.85 8.54
N ILE A 162 11.12 10.08 7.50
CA ILE A 162 9.93 10.13 6.65
C ILE A 162 9.06 8.94 7.03
N VAL A 163 7.87 9.22 7.54
CA VAL A 163 6.88 8.19 7.90
C VAL A 163 5.96 7.93 6.72
N THR A 164 5.82 6.68 6.31
CA THR A 164 4.73 6.24 5.41
C THR A 164 3.96 5.10 6.07
N ASP A 165 2.68 5.36 6.35
CA ASP A 165 1.86 4.48 7.19
C ASP A 165 0.37 4.69 6.87
N HIS A 166 -0.49 3.77 7.30
CA HIS A 166 -1.95 3.80 7.14
C HIS A 166 -2.72 3.41 8.41
N HIS A 167 -2.01 3.03 9.47
CA HIS A 167 -2.58 2.61 10.75
C HIS A 167 -3.45 3.68 11.42
N THR A 168 -4.11 3.30 12.52
CA THR A 168 -4.98 4.24 13.25
C THR A 168 -4.21 5.46 13.73
N VAL A 169 -4.68 6.65 13.37
CA VAL A 169 -4.09 7.92 13.79
C VAL A 169 -4.32 8.15 15.28
N GLY A 170 -3.25 8.36 16.05
CA GLY A 170 -3.32 8.67 17.47
C GLY A 170 -3.74 10.11 17.77
N SER A 171 -3.89 10.45 19.05
CA SER A 171 -4.20 11.81 19.50
C SER A 171 -3.08 12.83 19.22
N THR A 172 -1.87 12.35 19.04
CA THR A 172 -0.67 13.13 18.73
C THR A 172 0.09 12.44 17.60
N LEU A 173 0.84 13.21 16.82
CA LEU A 173 1.68 12.70 15.73
C LEU A 173 3.18 12.79 16.09
N PRO A 174 4.01 11.87 15.60
CA PRO A 174 5.47 11.95 15.77
C PRO A 174 6.01 13.19 15.04
N ALA A 175 7.05 13.81 15.62
CA ALA A 175 7.73 14.95 15.01
C ALA A 175 8.68 14.52 13.87
N ALA A 176 8.15 13.76 12.91
CA ALA A 176 8.87 13.30 11.73
C ALA A 176 9.16 14.46 10.76
N TYR A 177 10.18 14.31 9.91
CA TYR A 177 10.46 15.26 8.84
C TYR A 177 9.27 15.37 7.89
N ALA A 178 8.69 14.23 7.47
CA ALA A 178 7.46 14.17 6.71
C ALA A 178 6.63 12.96 7.17
N LEU A 179 5.31 13.06 7.04
CA LEU A 179 4.37 12.02 7.45
C LEU A 179 3.32 11.87 6.35
N VAL A 180 3.47 10.85 5.53
CA VAL A 180 2.56 10.50 4.43
C VAL A 180 1.56 9.49 4.97
N HIS A 181 0.32 9.94 5.19
CA HIS A 181 -0.73 9.10 5.75
C HIS A 181 -2.09 9.37 5.09
N PRO A 182 -2.77 8.33 4.56
CA PRO A 182 -3.98 8.48 3.75
C PRO A 182 -5.13 9.15 4.52
N GLN A 183 -5.27 8.85 5.82
CA GLN A 183 -6.35 9.40 6.66
C GLN A 183 -6.16 10.88 7.05
N ILE A 184 -4.98 11.47 6.82
CA ILE A 184 -4.69 12.86 7.27
C ILE A 184 -4.91 13.86 6.14
N GLU A 185 -4.37 13.61 4.95
CA GLU A 185 -4.36 14.60 3.85
C GLU A 185 -5.16 14.15 2.61
N PHE A 186 -5.61 12.89 2.52
CA PHE A 186 -6.07 12.30 1.25
C PHE A 186 -7.39 11.49 1.36
N PRO A 187 -8.55 12.12 1.58
CA PRO A 187 -9.80 11.41 1.85
C PRO A 187 -10.22 10.36 0.81
N ALA A 188 -9.95 10.59 -0.48
CA ALA A 188 -10.25 9.65 -1.56
C ALA A 188 -9.37 8.38 -1.55
N PHE A 189 -8.24 8.45 -0.85
CA PHE A 189 -7.24 7.39 -0.70
C PHE A 189 -7.14 6.90 0.75
N LYS A 190 -8.07 7.31 1.63
CA LYS A 190 -8.03 7.08 3.09
C LYS A 190 -7.84 5.62 3.52
N ASP A 191 -8.23 4.68 2.66
CA ASP A 191 -8.25 3.24 2.90
C ASP A 191 -7.04 2.52 2.27
N LEU A 192 -6.06 3.23 1.69
CA LEU A 192 -4.83 2.59 1.21
C LEU A 192 -4.14 1.84 2.35
N CYS A 193 -3.68 0.62 2.08
CA CYS A 193 -2.75 -0.12 2.95
C CYS A 193 -1.32 0.44 2.82
N GLY A 194 -0.38 -0.01 3.65
CA GLY A 194 1.04 0.32 3.58
C GLY A 194 1.63 0.18 2.17
N ALA A 195 1.36 -0.94 1.47
CA ALA A 195 1.88 -1.15 0.11
C ALA A 195 1.26 -0.18 -0.90
N GLY A 196 0.01 0.24 -0.66
CA GLY A 196 -0.66 1.29 -1.42
C GLY A 196 -0.03 2.66 -1.20
N VAL A 197 0.33 3.01 0.04
CA VAL A 197 1.04 4.26 0.37
C VAL A 197 2.45 4.26 -0.22
N ALA A 198 3.18 3.14 -0.12
CA ALA A 198 4.48 2.95 -0.76
C ALA A 198 4.41 3.16 -2.28
N PHE A 199 3.39 2.57 -2.92
CA PHE A 199 3.13 2.75 -4.35
C PHE A 199 2.82 4.20 -4.71
N LEU A 200 1.96 4.88 -3.93
CA LEU A 200 1.66 6.31 -4.09
C LEU A 200 2.93 7.18 -3.99
N LEU A 201 3.83 6.88 -3.05
CA LEU A 201 5.09 7.60 -2.93
C LEU A 201 5.97 7.40 -4.17
N CYS A 202 6.03 6.18 -4.73
CA CYS A 202 6.72 5.93 -5.99
C CYS A 202 6.12 6.72 -7.16
N ILE A 203 4.78 6.82 -7.24
CA ILE A 203 4.08 7.65 -8.25
C ILE A 203 4.50 9.12 -8.09
N ALA A 204 4.56 9.64 -6.86
CA ALA A 204 5.02 11.00 -6.61
C ALA A 204 6.49 11.23 -6.99
N LEU A 205 7.35 10.24 -6.74
CA LEU A 205 8.76 10.25 -7.17
C LEU A 205 8.93 10.12 -8.70
N GLU A 206 7.92 9.70 -9.46
CA GLU A 206 7.91 9.77 -10.92
C GLU A 206 7.16 10.98 -11.49
N GLY A 207 6.37 11.66 -10.66
CA GLY A 207 5.47 12.74 -11.10
C GLY A 207 4.21 12.23 -11.80
N GLY A 208 3.88 10.93 -11.68
CA GLY A 208 2.74 10.31 -12.34
C GLY A 208 2.85 8.79 -12.40
N LEU A 209 1.75 8.13 -12.75
CA LEU A 209 1.73 6.69 -12.94
C LEU A 209 2.42 6.33 -14.27
N SER A 210 3.32 5.36 -14.24
CA SER A 210 3.99 4.83 -15.44
C SER A 210 3.88 3.31 -15.52
N GLU A 211 4.17 2.76 -16.71
CA GLU A 211 4.22 1.31 -16.92
C GLU A 211 5.25 0.62 -16.01
N ARG A 212 6.36 1.30 -15.68
CA ARG A 212 7.35 0.80 -14.71
C ARG A 212 6.73 0.60 -13.35
N LEU A 213 5.92 1.55 -12.89
CA LEU A 213 5.23 1.45 -11.61
C LEU A 213 4.15 0.37 -11.65
N GLU A 214 3.42 0.26 -12.76
CA GLU A 214 2.42 -0.81 -12.91
C GLU A 214 3.02 -2.22 -12.77
N SER A 215 4.32 -2.39 -12.98
CA SER A 215 5.02 -3.67 -12.72
C SER A 215 4.96 -4.11 -11.25
N PHE A 216 4.73 -3.20 -10.31
CA PHE A 216 4.61 -3.49 -8.88
C PHE A 216 3.20 -3.90 -8.44
N LEU A 217 2.19 -3.83 -9.31
CA LEU A 217 0.79 -4.04 -8.91
C LEU A 217 0.50 -5.46 -8.41
N ASP A 218 1.36 -6.44 -8.70
CA ASP A 218 1.24 -7.76 -8.08
C ASP A 218 1.57 -7.70 -6.58
N LEU A 219 2.61 -6.96 -6.20
CA LEU A 219 2.99 -6.71 -4.80
C LEU A 219 1.95 -5.83 -4.09
N VAL A 220 1.52 -4.73 -4.73
CA VAL A 220 0.53 -3.82 -4.13
C VAL A 220 -0.78 -4.55 -3.87
N ALA A 221 -1.25 -5.36 -4.83
CA ALA A 221 -2.47 -6.16 -4.65
C ALA A 221 -2.34 -7.20 -3.53
N MET A 222 -1.17 -7.81 -3.35
CA MET A 222 -0.93 -8.72 -2.22
C MET A 222 -0.99 -8.00 -0.87
N GLY A 223 -0.33 -6.84 -0.72
CA GLY A 223 -0.42 -6.03 0.50
C GLY A 223 -1.85 -5.60 0.80
N THR A 224 -2.55 -5.04 -0.19
CA THR A 224 -3.96 -4.60 -0.05
C THR A 224 -4.89 -5.74 0.38
N ILE A 225 -4.70 -6.94 -0.15
CA ILE A 225 -5.53 -8.10 0.25
C ILE A 225 -5.12 -8.64 1.61
N ALA A 226 -3.83 -8.66 1.94
CA ALA A 226 -3.33 -9.16 3.21
C ALA A 226 -3.81 -8.33 4.40
N ASP A 227 -3.88 -7.00 4.23
CA ASP A 227 -4.24 -6.05 5.28
C ASP A 227 -5.77 -5.88 5.44
N VAL A 228 -6.57 -6.54 4.59
CA VAL A 228 -8.04 -6.59 4.72
C VAL A 228 -8.69 -5.19 4.65
N VAL A 229 -8.03 -4.23 3.99
CA VAL A 229 -8.61 -2.90 3.74
C VAL A 229 -9.83 -2.98 2.79
N PRO A 230 -10.76 -2.01 2.84
CA PRO A 230 -11.90 -1.97 1.94
C PRO A 230 -11.50 -2.05 0.45
N LEU A 231 -12.08 -3.02 -0.27
CA LEU A 231 -11.95 -3.14 -1.73
C LEU A 231 -12.96 -2.24 -2.46
N SER A 232 -12.79 -0.94 -2.27
CA SER A 232 -13.53 0.15 -2.91
C SER A 232 -12.58 1.19 -3.51
N GLY A 233 -13.07 2.03 -4.42
CA GLY A 233 -12.29 3.11 -5.03
C GLY A 233 -10.94 2.63 -5.57
N VAL A 234 -9.87 3.33 -5.19
CA VAL A 234 -8.50 3.05 -5.64
C VAL A 234 -8.03 1.63 -5.28
N ASN A 235 -8.34 1.11 -4.09
CA ASN A 235 -7.93 -0.25 -3.69
C ASN A 235 -8.51 -1.31 -4.62
N ARG A 236 -9.77 -1.14 -5.02
CA ARG A 236 -10.41 -2.04 -5.96
C ARG A 236 -9.75 -2.00 -7.34
N ALA A 237 -9.42 -0.82 -7.83
CA ALA A 237 -8.73 -0.64 -9.10
C ALA A 237 -7.31 -1.24 -9.07
N ILE A 238 -6.54 -0.99 -8.01
CA ILE A 238 -5.21 -1.57 -7.75
C ILE A 238 -5.30 -3.09 -7.78
N VAL A 239 -6.17 -3.68 -6.97
CA VAL A 239 -6.30 -5.13 -6.84
C VAL A 239 -6.77 -5.76 -8.15
N TRP A 240 -7.71 -5.12 -8.87
CA TRP A 240 -8.15 -5.61 -10.17
C TRP A 240 -7.00 -5.63 -11.18
N ALA A 241 -6.27 -4.51 -11.29
CA ALA A 241 -5.12 -4.41 -12.19
C ALA A 241 -4.00 -5.40 -11.82
N GLY A 242 -3.70 -5.56 -10.53
CA GLY A 242 -2.73 -6.54 -10.04
C GLY A 242 -3.12 -7.99 -10.38
N LEU A 243 -4.39 -8.35 -10.18
CA LEU A 243 -4.91 -9.68 -10.57
C LEU A 243 -4.83 -9.91 -12.08
N GLU A 244 -5.15 -8.90 -12.90
CA GLU A 244 -5.02 -9.00 -14.36
C GLU A 244 -3.57 -9.22 -14.80
N ARG A 245 -2.61 -8.55 -14.15
CA ARG A 245 -1.17 -8.80 -14.39
C ARG A 245 -0.76 -10.20 -13.99
N MET A 246 -1.22 -10.68 -12.83
CA MET A 246 -0.97 -12.05 -12.39
C MET A 246 -1.52 -13.09 -13.37
N ARG A 247 -2.74 -12.90 -13.88
CA ARG A 247 -3.34 -13.81 -14.87
C ARG A 247 -2.60 -13.86 -16.19
N ARG A 248 -1.94 -12.76 -16.57
CA ARG A 248 -1.08 -12.66 -17.75
C ARG A 248 0.37 -13.06 -17.47
N ASP A 249 0.65 -13.56 -16.27
CA ASP A 249 1.96 -14.01 -15.85
C ASP A 249 3.03 -12.88 -15.84
N ALA A 250 2.58 -11.63 -15.74
CA ALA A 250 3.39 -10.42 -15.72
C ALA A 250 3.71 -9.99 -14.27
N VAL A 251 4.34 -10.91 -13.52
CA VAL A 251 4.59 -10.81 -12.07
C VAL A 251 6.08 -10.85 -11.73
N HIS A 252 6.41 -10.45 -10.50
CA HIS A 252 7.74 -10.64 -9.95
C HIS A 252 8.08 -12.13 -9.77
N PRO A 253 9.36 -12.53 -9.91
CA PRO A 253 9.78 -13.92 -9.71
C PRO A 253 9.38 -14.50 -8.35
N GLY A 254 9.41 -13.69 -7.28
CA GLY A 254 8.96 -14.10 -5.94
C GLY A 254 7.47 -14.45 -5.89
N THR A 255 6.61 -13.62 -6.50
CA THR A 255 5.17 -13.87 -6.61
C THR A 255 4.89 -15.18 -7.37
N ARG A 256 5.64 -15.43 -8.46
CA ARG A 256 5.55 -16.67 -9.24
C ARG A 256 5.95 -17.89 -8.40
N ALA A 257 7.09 -17.85 -7.74
CA ALA A 257 7.56 -18.93 -6.89
C ALA A 257 6.58 -19.22 -5.73
N LEU A 258 6.00 -18.18 -5.12
CA LEU A 258 4.97 -18.34 -4.10
C LEU A 258 3.72 -19.05 -4.65
N ALA A 259 3.28 -18.69 -5.85
CA ALA A 259 2.15 -19.35 -6.51
C ALA A 259 2.45 -20.83 -6.82
N GLU A 260 3.65 -21.15 -7.30
CA GLU A 260 4.10 -22.52 -7.56
C GLU A 260 4.09 -23.36 -6.28
N VAL A 261 4.72 -22.88 -5.20
CA VAL A 261 4.75 -23.57 -3.89
C VAL A 261 3.35 -23.68 -3.29
N ALA A 262 2.48 -22.71 -3.54
CA ALA A 262 1.08 -22.73 -3.11
C ALA A 262 0.18 -23.59 -4.01
N SER A 263 0.69 -24.14 -5.12
CA SER A 263 -0.10 -24.82 -6.15
C SER A 263 -1.28 -23.97 -6.67
N VAL A 264 -1.08 -22.66 -6.76
CA VAL A 264 -2.07 -21.69 -7.26
C VAL A 264 -1.85 -21.46 -8.74
N ASN A 265 -2.90 -21.63 -9.54
CA ASN A 265 -2.88 -21.30 -10.96
C ASN A 265 -3.05 -19.78 -11.16
N LEU A 266 -1.95 -19.09 -11.46
CA LEU A 266 -1.95 -17.63 -11.72
C LEU A 266 -2.97 -17.21 -12.79
N ALA A 267 -3.18 -18.01 -13.85
CA ALA A 267 -4.13 -17.68 -14.92
C ALA A 267 -5.60 -17.62 -14.45
N LYS A 268 -5.91 -18.16 -13.27
CA LYS A 268 -7.25 -18.16 -12.66
C LYS A 268 -7.29 -17.46 -11.30
N ILE A 269 -6.21 -16.78 -10.92
CA ILE A 269 -6.08 -16.22 -9.58
C ILE A 269 -7.15 -15.17 -9.30
N GLY A 270 -7.68 -15.21 -8.08
CA GLY A 270 -8.59 -14.23 -7.51
C GLY A 270 -8.15 -13.77 -6.12
N THR A 271 -8.94 -12.87 -5.54
CA THR A 271 -8.67 -12.33 -4.20
C THR A 271 -8.61 -13.41 -3.11
N ARG A 272 -9.38 -14.49 -3.26
CA ARG A 272 -9.36 -15.64 -2.33
C ARG A 272 -8.02 -16.36 -2.34
N ASP A 273 -7.41 -16.55 -3.51
CA ASP A 273 -6.12 -17.23 -3.61
C ASP A 273 -5.01 -16.39 -2.98
N LEU A 274 -5.06 -15.06 -3.16
CA LEU A 274 -4.16 -14.14 -2.46
C LEU A 274 -4.35 -14.25 -0.94
N ALA A 275 -5.57 -14.06 -0.45
CA ALA A 275 -5.88 -14.02 0.98
C ALA A 275 -5.57 -15.33 1.72
N PHE A 276 -5.79 -16.48 1.09
CA PHE A 276 -5.72 -17.78 1.76
C PHE A 276 -4.55 -18.67 1.31
N SER A 277 -3.80 -18.29 0.27
CA SER A 277 -2.68 -19.10 -0.23
C SER A 277 -1.37 -18.33 -0.26
N LEU A 278 -1.30 -17.17 -0.93
CA LEU A 278 -0.05 -16.43 -1.09
C LEU A 278 0.29 -15.60 0.15
N CYS A 279 -0.59 -14.68 0.57
CA CYS A 279 -0.35 -13.77 1.69
C CYS A 279 -0.03 -14.49 3.02
N PRO A 280 -0.71 -15.62 3.39
CA PRO A 280 -0.37 -16.36 4.60
C PRO A 280 1.07 -16.92 4.61
N ARG A 281 1.65 -17.23 3.45
CA ARG A 281 3.03 -17.75 3.35
C ARG A 281 4.06 -16.65 3.58
N LEU A 282 3.80 -15.43 3.08
CA LEU A 282 4.61 -14.26 3.41
C LEU A 282 4.52 -13.93 4.90
N ASN A 283 3.31 -13.91 5.45
CA ASN A 283 3.07 -13.71 6.88
C ASN A 283 3.74 -14.77 7.76
N ALA A 284 3.90 -16.01 7.28
CA ALA A 284 4.53 -17.08 8.04
C ALA A 284 6.02 -16.80 8.30
N ALA A 285 6.74 -16.20 7.35
CA ALA A 285 8.15 -15.86 7.52
C ALA A 285 8.36 -14.91 8.70
N GLY A 286 7.65 -13.78 8.73
CA GLY A 286 7.72 -12.81 9.84
C GLY A 286 7.08 -13.28 11.15
N ARG A 287 6.38 -14.42 11.17
CA ARG A 287 5.76 -15.00 12.38
C ARG A 287 6.58 -16.14 12.99
N LEU A 288 7.39 -16.82 12.21
CA LEU A 288 8.12 -18.02 12.63
C LEU A 288 9.61 -17.77 12.79
N GLU A 289 10.19 -16.85 12.02
CA GLU A 289 11.63 -16.57 12.00
C GLU A 289 11.90 -15.08 11.74
N THR A 290 13.08 -14.75 11.22
CA THR A 290 13.47 -13.40 10.81
C THR A 290 12.95 -13.12 9.40
N PRO A 291 12.27 -11.99 9.16
CA PRO A 291 11.68 -11.66 7.85
C PRO A 291 12.69 -11.14 6.79
N ASP A 292 13.92 -10.84 7.18
CA ASP A 292 15.06 -10.41 6.33
C ASP A 292 15.92 -11.58 5.81
#